data_AF-A0A1B7N3N1-F1
#
_entry.id   AF-A0A1B7N3N1-F1
#
_cell.length_a   1.000
_cell.length_b   1.000
_cell.length_c   1.000
_cell.angle_alpha   90.00
_cell.angle_beta   90.00
_cell.angle_gamma   90.00
#
_symmetry.space_group_name_H-M   'P 1'
#
loop_
_entity.id
_entity.type
_entity.pdbx_description
1 polymer ?
#
loop_
_entity_poly.entity_id
_entity_poly.type
_entity_poly.pdbx_seq_one_letter_code
_entity_poly.pdbx_strand_id
1 'polypeptide(L)'
;MGSHVCIFLPKFHCELNFIEFFWGRVKKYLRDNCDGSFETLKANLPKALESVQALPTKEAQLQVQQFSSTKYNNKSHRRIPETVAQP
;
A
#
# COMPACT_ATOMS: atom_id res chain seq x y z
N MET A 1 22.16 1.87 14.46
CA MET A 1 21.75 1.08 13.28
C MET A 1 20.23 0.95 13.33
N GLY A 2 19.51 1.50 12.36
CA GLY A 2 18.04 1.38 12.31
C GLY A 2 17.64 0.01 11.80
N SER A 3 16.93 -0.78 12.60
CA SER A 3 16.36 -2.04 12.14
C SER A 3 15.16 -1.76 11.23
N HIS A 4 15.27 -2.13 9.97
CA HIS A 4 14.17 -2.07 9.02
C HIS A 4 13.44 -3.41 8.99
N VAL A 5 12.12 -3.39 9.10
CA VAL A 5 11.28 -4.59 8.97
C VAL A 5 10.79 -4.68 7.53
N CYS A 6 11.16 -5.76 6.84
CA CYS A 6 10.65 -6.06 5.50
C CYS A 6 9.35 -6.86 5.60
N ILE A 7 8.32 -6.45 4.86
CA ILE A 7 7.03 -7.13 4.80
C ILE A 7 6.85 -7.73 3.40
N PHE A 8 6.74 -9.06 3.35
CA PHE A 8 6.48 -9.78 2.11
C PHE A 8 4.98 -9.94 1.87
N LEU A 9 4.50 -9.43 0.73
CA LEU A 9 3.12 -9.56 0.29
C LEU A 9 2.97 -10.68 -0.74
N PRO A 10 1.81 -11.35 -0.82
CA PRO A 10 1.55 -12.36 -1.83
C PRO A 10 1.73 -11.82 -3.26
N LYS A 11 2.38 -12.59 -4.13
CA LYS A 11 2.56 -12.23 -5.54
C LYS A 11 1.21 -12.20 -6.26
N PHE A 12 1.04 -11.22 -7.17
CA PHE A 12 -0.16 -11.01 -7.99
C PHE A 12 -1.42 -10.57 -7.24
N HIS A 13 -1.27 -10.13 -5.99
CA HIS A 13 -2.37 -9.61 -5.18
C HIS A 13 -2.13 -8.14 -4.83
N CYS A 14 -2.22 -7.27 -5.85
CA CYS A 14 -1.99 -5.84 -5.68
C CYS A 14 -3.04 -5.17 -4.78
N GLU A 15 -4.22 -5.77 -4.62
CA GLU A 15 -5.26 -5.36 -3.66
C GLU A 15 -4.79 -5.40 -2.20
N LEU A 16 -3.75 -6.19 -1.92
CA LEU A 16 -3.13 -6.32 -0.59
C LEU A 16 -1.95 -5.34 -0.41
N ASN A 17 -1.55 -4.63 -1.46
CA ASN A 17 -0.47 -3.66 -1.34
C ASN A 17 -1.05 -2.32 -0.87
N PHE A 18 -0.70 -1.92 0.36
CA PHE A 18 -1.16 -0.66 0.94
C PHE A 18 -0.89 0.55 0.04
N ILE A 19 0.22 0.52 -0.72
CA ILE A 19 0.57 1.62 -1.62
C ILE A 19 -0.47 1.81 -2.74
N GLU A 20 -1.10 0.73 -3.20
CA GLU A 20 -2.15 0.78 -4.23
C GLU A 20 -3.42 1.42 -3.69
N PHE A 21 -3.80 1.07 -2.45
CA PHE A 21 -4.91 1.70 -1.75
C PHE A 21 -4.64 3.19 -1.50
N PHE A 22 -3.44 3.51 -0.99
CA PHE A 22 -3.02 4.88 -0.70
C PHE A 22 -3.11 5.75 -1.96
N TRP A 23 -2.46 5.33 -3.05
CA TRP A 23 -2.51 6.06 -4.31
C TRP A 23 -3.89 6.07 -4.95
N GLY A 24 -4.70 5.02 -4.76
CA GLY A 24 -6.10 5.00 -5.17
C GLY A 24 -6.90 6.14 -4.55
N ARG A 25 -6.74 6.36 -3.23
CA ARG A 25 -7.39 7.46 -2.50
C ARG A 25 -6.87 8.83 -2.95
N VAL A 26 -5.55 9.00 -3.07
CA VAL A 26 -4.95 10.25 -3.57
C VAL A 26 -5.47 10.59 -4.96
N LYS A 27 -5.45 9.64 -5.89
CA LYS A 27 -5.95 9.83 -7.26
C LYS A 27 -7.44 10.18 -7.29
N LYS A 28 -8.25 9.59 -6.41
CA LYS A 28 -9.67 9.93 -6.29
C LYS A 28 -9.86 11.38 -5.84
N TYR A 29 -9.18 11.80 -4.77
CA TYR A 29 -9.23 13.20 -4.31
C TYR A 29 -8.84 14.17 -5.43
N LEU A 30 -7.71 13.90 -6.10
CA LEU A 30 -7.22 14.74 -7.18
C LEU A 30 -8.23 14.83 -8.31
N ARG A 31 -8.88 13.72 -8.69
CA ARG A 31 -9.92 13.70 -9.72
C ARG A 31 -11.16 14.49 -9.32
N ASP A 32 -11.62 14.33 -8.08
CA ASP A 32 -12.82 15.02 -7.57
C ASP A 32 -12.59 16.54 -7.43
N ASN A 33 -11.33 16.98 -7.35
CA ASN A 33 -10.92 18.39 -7.23
C ASN A 33 -10.11 18.88 -8.45
N CYS A 34 -10.28 18.26 -9.61
CA CYS A 34 -9.53 18.61 -10.83
C CYS A 34 -10.29 19.64 -11.69
N ASP A 35 -9.56 20.60 -12.26
CA ASP A 35 -10.04 21.51 -13.31
C ASP A 35 -9.35 21.24 -14.67
N GLY A 36 -8.54 20.18 -14.75
CA GLY A 36 -7.76 19.82 -15.94
C GLY A 36 -6.40 20.52 -16.06
N SER A 37 -6.06 21.45 -15.17
CA SER A 37 -4.78 22.16 -15.19
C SER A 37 -3.70 21.45 -14.37
N PHE A 38 -2.46 21.51 -14.87
CA PHE A 38 -1.30 21.01 -14.15
C PHE A 38 -0.99 21.82 -12.88
N GLU A 39 -1.29 23.12 -12.88
CA GLU A 39 -1.06 23.97 -11.71
C GLU A 39 -2.01 23.63 -10.56
N THR A 40 -3.27 23.33 -10.89
CA THR A 40 -4.27 22.87 -9.92
C THR A 40 -3.91 21.49 -9.38
N LEU A 41 -3.38 20.59 -10.22
CA LEU A 41 -2.84 19.30 -9.77
C LEU A 41 -1.72 19.49 -8.74
N LYS A 42 -0.74 20.37 -9.01
CA LYS A 42 0.35 20.67 -8.06
C LYS A 42 -0.19 21.22 -6.75
N ALA A 43 -1.13 22.17 -6.81
CA ALA A 43 -1.70 22.80 -5.62
C ALA A 43 -2.55 21.83 -4.78
N ASN A 44 -3.19 20.85 -5.41
CA ASN A 44 -4.05 19.88 -4.74
C ASN A 44 -3.32 18.62 -4.26
N LEU A 45 -2.13 18.32 -4.77
CA LEU A 45 -1.37 17.14 -4.36
C LEU A 45 -1.06 17.11 -2.85
N PRO A 46 -0.56 18.18 -2.19
CA PRO A 46 -0.34 18.18 -0.75
C PRO A 46 -1.63 17.92 0.04
N LYS A 47 -2.73 18.56 -0.35
CA LYS A 47 -4.05 18.39 0.27
C LYS A 47 -4.58 16.96 0.10
N ALA A 48 -4.34 16.37 -1.07
CA ALA A 48 -4.69 14.98 -1.35
C ALA A 48 -3.90 14.03 -0.44
N LEU A 49 -2.60 14.26 -0.26
CA LEU A 49 -1.76 13.45 0.63
C LEU A 49 -2.20 13.56 2.10
N GLU A 50 -2.51 14.78 2.57
CA GLU A 50 -3.05 15.02 3.92
C GLU A 50 -4.39 14.30 4.14
N SER A 51 -5.27 14.27 3.13
CA SER A 51 -6.56 13.57 3.21
C SER A 51 -6.45 12.06 3.45
N VAL A 52 -5.29 11.46 3.16
CA VAL A 52 -5.03 10.02 3.31
C VAL A 52 -4.22 9.69 4.58
N GLN A 53 -3.61 10.68 5.24
CA GLN A 53 -2.79 10.49 6.44
C GLN A 53 -3.58 9.96 7.66
N ALA A 54 -4.91 9.97 7.62
CA ALA A 54 -5.75 9.49 8.71
C ALA A 54 -5.82 7.95 8.84
N LEU A 55 -5.21 7.18 7.94
CA LEU A 55 -5.20 5.73 8.06
C LEU A 55 -3.93 5.25 8.78
N PRO A 56 -4.05 4.57 9.93
CA PRO A 56 -2.91 3.92 10.56
C PRO A 56 -2.40 2.82 9.62
N THR A 57 -1.37 3.15 8.84
CA THR A 57 -0.73 2.31 7.83
C THR A 57 -0.37 0.93 8.37
N LYS A 58 0.01 0.86 9.65
CA LYS A 58 0.32 -0.39 10.33
C LYS A 58 -0.91 -1.28 10.54
N GLU A 59 -2.05 -0.72 10.94
CA GLU A 59 -3.26 -1.50 11.20
C GLU A 59 -3.88 -2.02 9.90
N ALA A 60 -3.96 -1.17 8.88
CA ALA A 60 -4.41 -1.58 7.56
C ALA A 60 -3.53 -2.71 7.01
N GLN A 61 -2.21 -2.62 7.21
CA GLN A 61 -1.27 -3.64 6.75
C GLN A 61 -1.34 -4.94 7.59
N LEU A 62 -1.56 -4.85 8.90
CA LEU A 62 -1.79 -6.01 9.76
C LEU A 62 -3.08 -6.76 9.40
N GLN A 63 -4.17 -6.03 9.13
CA GLN A 63 -5.44 -6.62 8.69
C GLN A 63 -5.28 -7.32 7.34
N VAL A 64 -4.57 -6.67 6.41
CA VAL A 64 -4.26 -7.27 5.11
C VAL A 64 -3.39 -8.53 5.28
N GLN A 65 -2.36 -8.50 6.13
CA GLN A 65 -1.57 -9.70 6.44
C GLN A 65 -2.43 -10.82 7.02
N GLN A 66 -3.26 -10.55 8.04
CA GLN A 66 -4.15 -11.54 8.63
C GLN A 66 -5.12 -12.14 7.60
N PHE A 67 -5.74 -11.29 6.78
CA PHE A 67 -6.61 -11.74 5.70
C PHE A 67 -5.86 -12.63 4.71
N SER A 68 -4.62 -12.24 4.38
CA SER A 68 -3.80 -12.96 3.42
C SER A 68 -3.32 -14.31 3.93
N SER A 69 -2.86 -14.36 5.18
CA SER A 69 -2.48 -15.59 5.88
C SER A 69 -3.67 -16.53 6.09
N THR A 70 -4.91 -16.03 6.06
CA THR A 70 -6.10 -16.88 6.18
C THR A 70 -6.58 -17.38 4.82
N LYS A 71 -6.55 -16.55 3.77
CA LYS A 71 -7.08 -16.89 2.44
C LYS A 71 -6.07 -17.45 1.44
N TYR A 72 -4.80 -17.04 1.49
CA TYR A 72 -3.80 -17.33 0.46
C TYR A 72 -2.63 -18.22 0.93
N ASN A 73 -2.64 -18.68 2.19
CA ASN A 73 -1.59 -19.54 2.77
C ASN A 73 -1.27 -20.80 1.94
N ASN A 74 -2.27 -21.32 1.22
CA ASN A 74 -2.15 -22.55 0.43
C ASN A 74 -2.05 -22.32 -1.09
N LYS A 75 -1.97 -21.07 -1.56
CA LYS A 75 -1.99 -20.74 -3.01
C LYS A 75 -0.78 -19.95 -3.53
N SER A 76 0.10 -19.49 -2.66
CA SER A 76 1.34 -18.84 -3.09
C SER A 76 2.33 -19.88 -3.64
N HIS A 77 2.32 -20.06 -4.96
CA HIS A 77 3.37 -20.81 -5.66
C HIS A 77 4.74 -20.15 -5.38
N ARG A 78 5.62 -20.94 -4.76
CA ARG A 78 6.96 -20.62 -4.21
C ARG A 78 6.95 -19.78 -2.92
N ARG A 79 7.02 -20.46 -1.77
CA ARG A 79 7.71 -19.95 -0.59
C ARG A 79 9.14 -19.58 -1.00
N ILE A 80 9.55 -18.33 -0.80
CA ILE A 80 10.98 -17.99 -0.85
C ILE A 80 11.58 -18.65 0.38
N PRO A 81 12.57 -19.55 0.23
CA PRO A 81 13.22 -20.16 1.38
C PRO A 81 13.80 -19.09 2.30
N GLU A 82 13.64 -19.23 3.62
CA GLU A 82 14.17 -18.30 4.62
C GLU A 82 15.70 -18.10 4.48
N THR A 83 16.38 -19.03 3.82
CA THR A 83 17.80 -18.97 3.48
C THR A 83 18.17 -17.87 2.49
N VAL A 84 17.22 -17.31 1.73
CA VAL A 84 17.43 -16.18 0.81
C VAL A 84 17.16 -14.83 1.50
N ALA A 85 16.57 -14.85 2.70
CA ALA A 85 16.15 -13.65 3.42
C ALA A 85 17.11 -13.24 4.56
N GLN A 86 18.28 -13.87 4.69
CA GLN A 86 19.33 -13.45 5.62
C GLN A 86 20.40 -12.62 4.90
N PRO A 87 20.95 -11.56 5.54
CA PRO A 87 21.91 -10.64 4.93
C PRO A 87 23.25 -11.29 4.55
#